data_AF-A0A451BRK9-F1
#
_entry.id   AF-A0A451BRK9-F1
#
_cell.length_a   1.000
_cell.length_b   1.000
_cell.length_c   1.000
_cell.angle_alpha   90.00
_cell.angle_beta   90.00
_cell.angle_gamma   90.00
#
_symmetry.space_group_name_H-M   'P 1'
#
loop_
_entity.id
_entity.type
_entity.pdbx_description
1 polymer ?
#
loop_
_entity_poly.entity_id
_entity_poly.type
_entity_poly.pdbx_seq_one_letter_code
_entity_poly.pdbx_strand_id
1 'polypeptide(L)'
;MNDDQIKTIEQVREFLTGTSSVKFSPCSKEGCYKWIEGILIRFGYRSRTKTEKGLLLDFMEKVSVRIPTHRDRSFQTIVTSHSDAS
;
A
#
# COMPACT_ATOMS: atom_id res chain seq x y z
N MET A 1 -9.53 -5.37 -5.04
CA MET A 1 -9.22 -5.31 -3.59
C MET A 1 -10.32 -4.48 -2.95
N ASN A 2 -10.89 -4.93 -1.84
CA ASN A 2 -11.91 -4.16 -1.12
C ASN A 2 -11.22 -3.26 -0.10
N ASP A 3 -10.92 -2.02 -0.48
CA ASP A 3 -10.17 -1.05 0.33
C ASP A 3 -10.98 0.23 0.62
N ASP A 4 -12.31 0.14 0.53
CA ASP A 4 -13.21 1.29 0.65
C ASP A 4 -13.22 1.93 2.03
N GLN A 5 -12.80 1.21 3.06
CA GLN A 5 -12.70 1.72 4.43
C GLN A 5 -11.36 2.40 4.73
N ILE A 6 -10.38 2.34 3.82
CA ILE A 6 -9.04 2.93 4.01
C ILE A 6 -8.83 4.05 2.98
N LYS A 7 -9.05 5.29 3.44
CA LYS A 7 -8.91 6.53 2.66
C LYS A 7 -7.97 7.55 3.31
N THR A 8 -7.63 7.40 4.60
CA THR A 8 -6.72 8.30 5.34
C THR A 8 -5.55 7.56 5.97
N ILE A 9 -4.48 8.30 6.30
CA ILE A 9 -3.28 7.74 6.95
C ILE A 9 -3.64 7.22 8.35
N GLU A 10 -4.54 7.89 9.06
CA GLU A 10 -5.04 7.46 10.37
C GLU A 10 -5.72 6.09 10.27
N GLN A 11 -6.56 5.87 9.25
CA GLN A 11 -7.19 4.57 9.01
C GLN A 11 -6.18 3.48 8.65
N VAL A 12 -5.12 3.84 7.90
CA VAL A 12 -3.99 2.93 7.64
C VAL A 12 -3.33 2.52 8.96
N ARG A 13 -3.06 3.49 9.85
CA ARG A 13 -2.50 3.22 11.18
C ARG A 13 -3.42 2.33 12.01
N GLU A 14 -4.72 2.63 12.07
CA GLU A 14 -5.70 1.85 12.83
C GLU A 14 -5.78 0.39 12.34
N PHE A 15 -5.75 0.18 11.03
CA PHE A 15 -5.67 -1.15 10.45
C PHE A 15 -4.38 -1.88 10.85
N LEU A 16 -3.23 -1.20 10.75
CA LEU A 16 -1.94 -1.80 11.07
C LEU A 16 -1.85 -2.21 12.55
N THR A 17 -2.40 -1.42 13.47
CA THR A 17 -2.47 -1.72 14.91
C THR A 17 -3.53 -2.76 15.27
N GLY A 18 -4.37 -3.18 14.31
CA GLY A 18 -5.44 -4.15 14.53
C GLY A 18 -6.69 -3.58 15.22
N THR A 19 -6.79 -2.25 15.30
CA THR A 19 -7.97 -1.56 15.87
C THR A 19 -9.16 -1.49 14.90
N SER A 20 -8.93 -1.70 13.60
CA SER A 20 -9.98 -1.82 12.59
C SER A 20 -10.01 -3.23 11.97
N SER A 21 -11.21 -3.80 11.80
CA SER A 21 -11.43 -5.11 11.18
C SER A 21 -11.84 -4.95 9.71
N VAL A 22 -10.87 -4.60 8.85
CA VAL A 22 -11.08 -4.52 7.40
C VAL A 22 -10.80 -5.88 6.77
N LYS A 23 -11.78 -6.42 6.04
CA LYS A 23 -11.62 -7.67 5.29
C LYS A 23 -11.20 -7.36 3.85
N PHE A 24 -9.99 -7.77 3.50
CA PHE A 24 -9.47 -7.67 2.15
C PHE A 24 -9.80 -8.92 1.33
N SER A 25 -10.17 -8.72 0.08
CA SER A 25 -10.38 -9.81 -0.88
C SER A 25 -9.05 -10.29 -1.45
N PRO A 26 -8.88 -11.60 -1.71
CA PRO A 26 -7.72 -12.10 -2.45
C PRO A 26 -7.54 -11.39 -3.79
N CYS A 27 -6.29 -11.16 -4.19
CA CYS A 27 -5.94 -10.65 -5.53
C CYS A 27 -4.97 -11.59 -6.26
N SER A 28 -5.04 -11.57 -7.60
CA SER A 28 -3.95 -12.05 -8.46
C SER A 28 -2.75 -11.13 -8.34
N LYS A 29 -1.58 -11.56 -8.82
CA LYS A 29 -0.35 -10.76 -8.79
C LYS A 29 -0.56 -9.38 -9.44
N GLU A 30 -1.14 -9.37 -10.63
CA GLU A 30 -1.45 -8.17 -11.40
C GLU A 30 -2.51 -7.30 -10.71
N GLY A 31 -3.52 -7.94 -10.12
CA GLY A 31 -4.56 -7.23 -9.37
C GLY A 31 -4.01 -6.53 -8.12
N CYS A 32 -3.06 -7.16 -7.43
CA CYS A 32 -2.40 -6.55 -6.29
C CYS A 32 -1.52 -5.36 -6.72
N TYR A 33 -0.81 -5.44 -7.85
CA TYR A 33 -0.01 -4.31 -8.35
C TYR A 33 -0.84 -3.10 -8.76
N LYS A 34 -1.95 -3.32 -9.47
CA LYS A 34 -2.89 -2.24 -9.80
C LYS A 34 -3.46 -1.59 -8.53
N TRP A 35 -3.72 -2.40 -7.51
CA TRP A 35 -4.17 -1.89 -6.22
C TRP A 35 -3.08 -1.07 -5.51
N ILE A 36 -1.84 -1.57 -5.46
CA ILE A 36 -0.67 -0.87 -4.91
C ILE A 36 -0.48 0.49 -5.58
N GLU A 37 -0.47 0.53 -6.91
CA GLU A 37 -0.37 1.77 -7.68
C GLU A 37 -1.52 2.74 -7.33
N GLY A 38 -2.75 2.23 -7.24
CA GLY A 38 -3.91 3.01 -6.81
C GLY A 38 -3.77 3.59 -5.39
N ILE A 39 -3.17 2.85 -4.45
CA ILE A 39 -2.86 3.35 -3.10
C ILE A 39 -1.83 4.47 -3.17
N LEU A 40 -0.73 4.29 -3.91
CA LEU A 40 0.31 5.31 -4.05
C LEU A 40 -0.23 6.62 -4.61
N ILE A 41 -1.11 6.54 -5.61
CA ILE A 41 -1.79 7.70 -6.20
C ILE A 41 -2.77 8.33 -5.21
N ARG A 42 -3.68 7.53 -4.61
CA ARG A 42 -4.73 8.03 -3.70
C ARG A 42 -4.16 8.79 -2.51
N PHE A 43 -3.07 8.28 -1.93
CA PHE A 43 -2.43 8.89 -0.76
C PHE A 43 -1.38 9.95 -1.13
N GLY A 44 -1.18 10.22 -2.42
CA GLY A 44 -0.19 11.17 -2.90
C GLY A 44 1.21 10.84 -2.38
N TYR A 45 1.59 9.56 -2.47
CA TYR A 45 2.77 8.97 -1.82
C TYR A 45 4.02 9.83 -1.94
N ARG A 46 4.28 10.38 -3.13
CA ARG A 46 5.38 11.31 -3.41
C ARG A 46 5.53 12.42 -2.37
N SER A 47 4.42 13.07 -2.01
CA SER A 47 4.34 14.24 -1.12
C SER A 47 4.36 13.90 0.37
N ARG A 48 4.29 12.62 0.73
CA ARG A 48 4.21 12.15 2.12
C ARG A 48 5.57 12.21 2.81
N THR A 49 5.53 12.39 4.13
CA THR A 49 6.70 12.28 4.99
C THR A 49 7.30 10.88 4.97
N LYS A 50 8.57 10.73 5.36
CA LYS A 50 9.22 9.41 5.45
C LYS A 50 8.42 8.42 6.33
N THR A 51 7.85 8.91 7.44
CA THR A 51 7.05 8.10 8.37
C THR A 51 5.76 7.61 7.71
N GLU A 52 5.02 8.49 7.05
CA GLU A 52 3.78 8.12 6.34
C GLU A 52 4.06 7.19 5.16
N LYS A 53 5.18 7.39 4.44
CA LYS A 53 5.63 6.47 3.40
C LYS A 53 5.89 5.07 3.95
N GLY A 54 6.50 4.96 5.13
CA GLY A 54 6.69 3.68 5.82
C GLY A 54 5.36 3.00 6.16
N LEU A 55 4.41 3.74 6.74
CA LEU A 55 3.08 3.22 7.06
C LEU A 55 2.35 2.65 5.82
N LEU A 56 2.44 3.35 4.69
CA LEU A 56 1.83 2.89 3.44
C LEU A 56 2.51 1.62 2.89
N LEU A 57 3.83 1.48 3.06
CA LEU A 57 4.54 0.25 2.67
C LEU A 57 4.12 -0.94 3.53
N ASP A 58 4.12 -0.79 4.85
CA ASP A 58 3.70 -1.83 5.80
C ASP A 58 2.25 -2.26 5.53
N PHE A 59 1.39 -1.29 5.20
CA PHE A 59 0.01 -1.54 4.82
C PHE A 59 -0.11 -2.40 3.57
N MET A 60 0.57 -2.00 2.49
CA MET A 60 0.50 -2.75 1.23
C MET A 60 1.05 -4.15 1.40
N GLU A 61 2.15 -4.33 2.12
CA GLU A 61 2.72 -5.65 2.41
C GLU A 61 1.77 -6.53 3.24
N LYS A 62 1.19 -5.98 4.32
CA LYS A 62 0.26 -6.71 5.18
C LYS A 62 -1.01 -7.14 4.45
N VAL A 63 -1.45 -6.39 3.43
CA VAL A 63 -2.60 -6.76 2.60
C VAL A 63 -2.21 -7.70 1.46
N SER A 64 -1.01 -7.55 0.90
CA SER A 64 -0.52 -8.33 -0.23
C SER A 64 0.33 -9.55 0.16
N VAL A 65 0.16 -10.12 1.35
CA VAL A 65 1.00 -11.18 2.00
C VAL A 65 1.49 -12.30 1.07
N ARG A 66 0.77 -12.58 -0.03
CA ARG A 66 1.14 -13.59 -1.03
C ARG A 66 2.19 -13.13 -2.06
N ILE A 67 2.56 -11.86 -2.08
CA ILE A 67 3.64 -11.30 -2.89
C ILE A 67 4.78 -10.95 -1.93
N PRO A 68 5.97 -11.54 -2.06
CA PRO A 68 7.14 -11.11 -1.29
C PRO A 68 7.59 -9.73 -1.79
N THR A 69 6.90 -8.68 -1.36
CA THR A 69 7.01 -7.29 -1.84
C THR A 69 8.42 -6.72 -1.71
N HIS A 70 9.15 -7.08 -0.65
CA HIS A 70 10.54 -6.67 -0.47
C HIS A 70 11.53 -7.30 -1.45
N ARG A 71 11.19 -8.42 -2.08
CA ARG A 71 12.05 -9.13 -3.05
C ARG A 71 11.50 -9.12 -4.47
N ASP A 72 10.26 -8.68 -4.66
CA ASP A 72 9.65 -8.59 -5.97
C ASP A 72 10.05 -7.28 -6.67
N ARG A 73 10.80 -7.43 -7.77
CA ARG A 73 11.31 -6.30 -8.55
C ARG A 73 10.20 -5.37 -9.05
N SER A 74 9.04 -5.92 -9.42
CA SER A 74 7.90 -5.14 -9.93
C SER A 74 7.31 -4.25 -8.85
N PHE A 75 7.22 -4.75 -7.60
CA PHE A 75 6.82 -3.93 -6.46
C PHE A 75 7.78 -2.74 -6.27
N GLN A 76 9.09 -3.00 -6.24
CA GLN A 76 10.09 -1.95 -6.09
C GLN A 76 10.01 -0.93 -7.23
N THR A 77 9.87 -1.37 -8.48
CA THR A 77 9.71 -0.47 -9.64
C THR A 77 8.48 0.44 -9.48
N ILE A 78 7.33 -0.09 -9.04
CA ILE A 78 6.12 0.70 -8.84
C ILE A 78 6.30 1.71 -7.71
N VAL A 79 6.89 1.33 -6.58
CA VAL A 79 7.13 2.26 -5.47
C VAL A 79 8.12 3.36 -5.86
N THR A 80 9.24 2.99 -6.51
CA THR A 80 10.26 3.95 -6.94
C THR A 80 9.72 4.94 -7.96
N SER A 81 8.90 4.52 -8.93
CA SER A 81 8.31 5.44 -9.92
C SER A 81 7.37 6.48 -9.30
N HIS A 82 6.79 6.19 -8.13
CA HIS A 82 5.94 7.12 -7.37
C HIS A 82 6.71 7.85 -6.25
N SER A 83 7.98 7.51 -6.04
CA SER A 83 8.89 8.15 -5.10
C SER A 83 9.74 9.23 -5.77
N ASP A 84 10.28 8.91 -6.96
CA ASP A 84 11.34 9.66 -7.64
C ASP A 84 10.81 10.47 -8.82
N ALA A 85 9.95 11.44 -8.51
CA ALA A 85 10.00 12.68 -9.26
C ALA A 85 10.39 13.75 -8.25
N SER A 86 11.49 14.44 -8.48
CA SER A 86 11.81 15.74 -7.89
C SER A 86 12.19 16.62 -9.06
#